data_AF-A0A973H9Z4-F1
#
_entry.id   AF-A0A973H9Z4-F1
#
_cell.length_a   1.000
_cell.length_b   1.000
_cell.length_c   1.000
_cell.angle_alpha   90.00
_cell.angle_beta   90.00
_cell.angle_gamma   90.00
#
_symmetry.space_group_name_H-M   'P 1'
#
loop_
_entity.id
_entity.type
_entity.pdbx_description
1 polymer ?
#
loop_
_entity_poly.entity_id
_entity_poly.type
_entity_poly.pdbx_seq_one_letter_code
_entity_poly.pdbx_strand_id
1 'polypeptide(L)' 'EVGLDSPFSGTYVPLEFYGREPRVTALMVEIRRDTYMTEPGGAADAGLGRLASALATLVDAVSR' A
#
# COMPACT_ATOMS: atom_id res chain seq x y z
N GLU A 1 11.17 -2.45 8.40
CA GLU A 1 10.48 -3.66 8.89
C GLU A 1 9.19 -3.82 8.11
N VAL A 2 8.70 -5.05 7.93
CA VAL A 2 7.43 -5.33 7.24
C VAL A 2 6.59 -6.17 8.19
N GLY A 3 5.36 -5.73 8.44
CA GLY A 3 4.33 -6.51 9.14
C GLY A 3 3.35 -7.11 8.14
N LEU A 4 2.87 -8.33 8.42
CA LEU A 4 1.77 -8.95 7.69
C LEU A 4 0.52 -8.87 8.56
N ASP A 5 -0.57 -8.29 8.02
CA ASP A 5 -1.83 -8.10 8.72
C ASP A 5 -1.69 -7.46 10.12
N SER A 6 -0.72 -6.56 10.28
CA SER A 6 -0.41 -5.89 11.55
C SER A 6 0.17 -4.49 11.29
N PRO A 7 -0.28 -3.44 12.00
CA PRO A 7 -1.34 -3.44 13.03
C PRO A 7 -2.75 -3.58 12.46
N PHE A 8 -2.94 -3.40 11.15
CA PHE A 8 -4.22 -3.55 10.49
C PHE A 8 -4.24 -4.79 9.59
N SER A 9 -5.38 -5.47 9.60
CA SER A 9 -5.65 -6.66 8.79
C SER A 9 -6.83 -6.41 7.84
N GLY A 10 -6.80 -7.08 6.68
CA GLY A 10 -7.86 -7.02 5.69
C GLY A 10 -7.68 -5.91 4.66
N THR A 11 -8.54 -5.91 3.64
CA THR A 11 -8.47 -4.98 2.51
C THR A 11 -9.83 -4.85 1.84
N TYR A 12 -10.06 -3.72 1.18
CA TYR A 12 -11.30 -3.48 0.46
C TYR A 12 -11.26 -4.15 -0.92
N VAL A 13 -12.19 -5.07 -1.15
CA VAL A 13 -12.53 -5.60 -2.48
C VAL A 13 -13.80 -4.88 -2.95
N PRO A 14 -13.88 -4.37 -4.19
CA PRO A 14 -15.10 -3.73 -4.68
C PRO A 14 -16.32 -4.64 -4.50
N LEU A 15 -17.38 -4.11 -3.89
CA LEU A 15 -18.53 -4.90 -3.42
C LEU A 15 -19.23 -5.72 -4.51
N GLU A 16 -19.18 -5.27 -5.77
CA GLU A 16 -19.74 -6.01 -6.89
C GLU A 16 -19.05 -7.37 -7.13
N PHE A 17 -17.77 -7.48 -6.75
CA PHE A 17 -16.92 -8.67 -6.95
C PHE A 17 -16.75 -9.51 -5.67
N TYR A 18 -16.99 -8.94 -4.50
CA TYR A 18 -16.76 -9.61 -3.22
C TYR A 18 -17.58 -10.90 -3.09
N GLY A 19 -16.88 -12.03 -2.88
CA GLY A 19 -17.48 -13.36 -2.77
C GLY A 19 -18.08 -13.90 -4.08
N ARG A 20 -17.87 -13.23 -5.22
CA ARG A 20 -18.49 -13.57 -6.51
C ARG A 20 -17.48 -13.80 -7.63
N GLU A 21 -16.41 -13.01 -7.67
CA GLU A 21 -15.41 -13.07 -8.74
C GLU A 21 -14.03 -13.41 -8.15
N PRO A 22 -13.58 -14.68 -8.22
CA PRO A 22 -12.30 -15.10 -7.63
C PRO A 22 -11.07 -14.53 -8.34
N ARG A 23 -11.23 -13.99 -9.56
CA ARG A 23 -10.13 -13.32 -10.28
C ARG A 23 -9.85 -11.92 -9.73
N VAL A 24 -10.77 -11.33 -8.97
CA VAL A 24 -10.57 -10.02 -8.35
C VAL A 24 -10.03 -10.21 -6.93
N THR A 25 -8.79 -9.78 -6.73
CA THR A 25 -8.10 -9.78 -5.44
C THR A 25 -7.74 -8.36 -5.03
N ALA A 26 -7.42 -8.14 -3.76
CA ALA A 26 -7.02 -6.83 -3.24
C ALA A 26 -5.82 -6.98 -2.30
N LEU A 27 -5.01 -5.92 -2.23
CA LEU A 27 -3.86 -5.79 -1.34
C LEU A 27 -3.90 -4.41 -0.70
N MET A 28 -3.78 -4.35 0.63
CA MET A 28 -3.61 -3.10 1.36
C MET A 28 -2.12 -2.94 1.72
N VAL A 29 -1.56 -1.76 1.46
CA VAL A 29 -0.19 -1.43 1.83
C VAL A 29 -0.23 -0.25 2.79
N GLU A 30 0.16 -0.49 4.03
CA GLU A 30 0.29 0.55 5.04
C GLU A 30 1.73 1.06 5.10
N ILE A 31 1.91 2.38 5.04
CA ILE A 31 3.22 3.02 5.06
C ILE A 31 3.27 4.00 6.22
N ARG A 32 4.28 3.83 7.08
CA ARG A 32 4.54 4.77 8.16
C ARG A 32 4.92 6.14 7.60
N ARG A 33 4.22 7.19 8.05
CA ARG A 33 4.36 8.56 7.53
C ARG A 33 5.70 9.19 7.84
N ASP A 34 6.29 8.88 8.98
CA ASP A 34 7.63 9.34 9.39
C ASP A 34 8.76 8.84 8.46
N THR A 35 8.46 7.96 7.51
CA THR A 35 9.43 7.47 6.51
C THR A 35 9.52 8.33 5.25
N TYR A 36 8.57 9.25 5.03
CA TYR A 36 8.49 10.05 3.81
C TYR A 36 7.99 11.49 3.99
N MET A 37 7.58 11.88 5.20
CA MET A 37 7.14 13.23 5.51
C MET A 37 7.37 13.59 6.98
N THR A 38 7.37 14.90 7.24
CA THR A 38 7.35 15.42 8.61
C THR A 38 5.96 15.25 9.23
N GLU A 39 5.88 14.68 10.44
CA GLU A 39 4.61 14.55 11.16
C GLU A 39 4.40 15.67 12.20
N PRO A 40 3.14 16.12 12.42
CA PRO A 40 1.90 15.68 11.77
C PRO A 40 1.59 16.43 10.47
N GLY A 41 1.42 15.70 9.35
CA GLY A 41 0.89 16.24 8.09
C GLY A 41 1.74 17.33 7.41
N GLY A 42 3.02 17.45 7.79
CA GLY A 42 3.97 18.40 7.22
C GLY A 42 4.44 18.01 5.82
N ALA A 43 5.45 18.75 5.34
CA ALA A 43 5.97 18.54 4.00
C ALA A 43 6.57 17.13 3.82
N ALA A 44 6.47 16.62 2.59
CA ALA A 44 7.20 15.45 2.18
C ALA A 44 8.71 15.71 2.20
N ASP A 45 9.48 14.66 2.47
CA ASP A 45 10.94 14.69 2.48
C ASP A 45 11.53 13.79 1.38
N ALA A 46 12.85 13.60 1.41
CA ALA A 46 13.57 12.77 0.44
C ALA A 46 13.12 11.29 0.41
N GLY A 47 12.46 10.81 1.47
CA GLY A 47 11.87 9.48 1.56
C GLY A 47 10.72 9.25 0.58
N LEU A 48 9.99 10.30 0.18
CA LEU A 48 8.88 10.17 -0.77
C LEU A 48 9.32 9.60 -2.12
N GLY A 49 10.48 10.02 -2.64
CA GLY A 49 10.99 9.50 -3.91
C GLY A 49 11.29 8.00 -3.85
N ARG A 50 11.87 7.54 -2.73
CA ARG A 50 12.14 6.10 -2.52
C ARG A 50 10.84 5.30 -2.39
N LEU A 51 9.86 5.84 -1.66
CA LEU A 51 8.54 5.23 -1.52
C LEU A 51 7.84 5.07 -2.87
N ALA A 52 7.80 6.15 -3.67
CA ALA A 52 7.20 6.12 -5.00
C ALA A 52 7.85 5.08 -5.92
N SER A 53 9.19 5.01 -5.94
CA SER A 53 9.91 4.01 -6.74
C SER A 53 9.61 2.57 -6.29
N ALA A 54 9.51 2.33 -4.98
CA ALA A 54 9.21 1.01 -4.44
C ALA A 54 7.78 0.57 -4.79
N LEU A 55 6.80 1.48 -4.67
CA LEU A 55 5.41 1.21 -5.05
C LEU A 55 5.26 0.98 -6.55
N ALA A 56 5.96 1.75 -7.39
CA ALA A 56 5.98 1.52 -8.83
C ALA A 56 6.51 0.11 -9.17
N THR A 57 7.62 -0.28 -8.53
CA THR A 57 8.19 -1.63 -8.72
C THR A 57 7.21 -2.73 -8.28
N LEU A 58 6.48 -2.51 -7.19
CA LEU A 58 5.45 -3.45 -6.73
C LEU A 58 4.32 -3.58 -7.76
N VAL A 59 3.79 -2.45 -8.25
CA VAL A 59 2.73 -2.42 -9.27
C VAL A 59 3.17 -3.15 -10.54
N ASP A 60 4.39 -2.89 -11.01
CA ASP A 60 4.96 -3.57 -12.17
C ASP A 60 5.09 -5.09 -11.95
N ALA A 61 5.43 -5.52 -10.74
CA ALA A 61 5.59 -6.94 -10.42
C ALA A 61 4.25 -7.69 -10.37
N VAL A 62 3.17 -7.06 -9.86
CA VAL A 62 1.84 -7.69 -9.74
C VAL A 62 0.97 -7.55 -10.99
N SER A 63 1.39 -6.71 -11.94
CA SER A 63 0.70 -6.53 -13.23
C SER A 63 1.19 -7.48 -14.32
N ARG A 64 2.18 -8.33 -14.02
CA ARG A 64 2.72 -9.37 -14.91
C ARG A 64 2.00 -10.70 -14.67
#